data_AF-A0A7S3U301-F1
#
_entry.id   AF-A0A7S3U301-F1
#
_cell.length_a   1.000
_cell.length_b   1.000
_cell.length_c   1.000
_cell.angle_alpha   90.00
_cell.angle_beta   90.00
_cell.angle_gamma   90.00
#
_symmetry.space_group_name_H-M   'P 1'
#
loop_
_entity.id
_entity.type
_entity.pdbx_description
1 polymer ?
#
loop_
_entity_poly.entity_id
_entity_poly.type
_entity_poly.pdbx_seq_one_letter_code
_entity_poly.pdbx_strand_id
1 'polypeptide(L)'
;GGGGGGGAGGKGFGKTGGGAGGGQKRKAPEATGESFIGCVKSTSSKFGFIECDDVKMKYGGDCFCLAEQLAGLAPGTLVHFQVGLNDKGQPQALTVSATGGMDAGPPQKVGRVAQ
;
A
#
# COMPACT_ATOMS: atom_id res chain seq x y z
N GLY A 1 39.19 4.34 -5.90
CA GLY A 1 37.93 4.81 -5.29
C GLY A 1 36.82 4.47 -6.26
N GLY A 2 35.81 3.71 -5.87
CA GLY A 2 34.76 4.12 -4.93
C GLY A 2 33.52 4.40 -5.80
N GLY A 3 32.61 3.44 -5.93
CA GLY A 3 31.34 3.38 -5.19
C GLY A 3 30.30 2.92 -6.23
N GLY A 4 29.50 1.89 -6.02
CA GLY A 4 28.47 1.83 -5.00
C GLY A 4 27.15 2.29 -5.63
N GLY A 5 26.41 1.37 -6.26
CA GLY A 5 25.10 1.64 -6.85
C GLY A 5 24.17 0.47 -6.56
N GLY A 6 23.48 0.55 -5.43
CA GLY A 6 22.58 -0.48 -4.92
C GLY A 6 21.38 -0.69 -5.83
N GLY A 7 21.29 -1.88 -6.43
CA GLY A 7 20.04 -2.39 -6.97
C GLY A 7 19.19 -2.93 -5.83
N ALA A 8 18.31 -2.11 -5.27
CA ALA A 8 17.23 -2.60 -4.42
C ALA A 8 16.28 -3.44 -5.29
N GLY A 9 16.58 -4.74 -5.38
CA GLY A 9 15.70 -5.73 -5.98
C GLY A 9 14.37 -5.71 -5.24
N GLY A 10 13.38 -5.09 -5.87
CA GLY A 10 11.99 -5.21 -5.45
C GLY A 10 11.61 -6.68 -5.50
N LYS A 11 11.60 -7.34 -4.35
CA LYS A 11 10.95 -8.64 -4.17
C LYS A 11 9.46 -8.40 -4.42
N GLY A 12 9.09 -8.52 -5.70
CA GLY A 12 7.71 -8.44 -6.13
C GLY A 12 6.90 -9.46 -5.35
N PHE A 13 5.70 -9.04 -4.94
CA PHE A 13 4.66 -9.94 -4.47
C PHE A 13 4.56 -11.10 -5.44
N GLY A 14 5.02 -12.26 -5.00
CA GLY A 14 5.11 -13.46 -5.81
C GLY A 14 3.77 -13.72 -6.48
N LYS A 15 3.80 -13.81 -7.81
CA LYS A 15 2.72 -14.35 -8.62
C LYS A 15 2.43 -15.77 -8.15
N THR A 16 1.37 -15.95 -7.37
CA THR A 16 0.75 -17.28 -7.22
C THR A 16 -0.76 -17.13 -7.16
N GLY A 17 -1.42 -17.68 -8.18
CA GLY A 17 -2.77 -18.23 -8.06
C GLY A 17 -3.90 -17.30 -8.44
N GLY A 18 -4.41 -17.46 -9.67
CA GLY A 18 -5.80 -17.18 -9.96
C GLY A 18 -6.71 -18.03 -9.06
N GLY A 19 -7.82 -17.46 -8.62
CA GLY A 19 -8.85 -18.14 -7.86
C GLY A 19 -10.17 -17.40 -8.01
N ALA A 20 -11.05 -17.96 -8.82
CA ALA A 20 -12.42 -17.52 -8.99
C ALA A 20 -13.22 -17.65 -7.68
N GLY A 21 -14.22 -16.78 -7.52
CA GLY A 21 -15.51 -17.09 -6.88
C GLY A 21 -15.52 -17.40 -5.37
N GLY A 22 -16.30 -16.60 -4.63
CA GLY A 22 -16.81 -17.00 -3.32
C GLY A 22 -16.64 -15.92 -2.26
N GLY A 23 -17.76 -15.32 -1.83
CA GLY A 23 -17.81 -14.49 -0.63
C GLY A 23 -17.53 -15.34 0.61
N GLN A 24 -16.25 -15.54 0.92
CA GLN A 24 -15.82 -16.11 2.19
C GLN A 24 -15.64 -14.96 3.18
N LYS A 25 -16.23 -15.11 4.37
CA LYS A 25 -15.96 -14.26 5.55
C LYS A 25 -14.44 -14.22 5.74
N ARG A 26 -13.77 -13.17 5.26
CA ARG A 26 -12.31 -13.08 5.32
C ARG A 26 -11.93 -12.99 6.79
N LYS A 27 -11.05 -13.88 7.26
CA LYS A 27 -10.47 -13.78 8.60
C LYS A 27 -9.74 -12.45 8.67
N ALA A 28 -10.11 -11.61 9.63
CA ALA A 28 -9.42 -10.34 9.85
C ALA A 28 -7.95 -10.63 10.15
N PRO A 29 -7.01 -9.83 9.63
CA PRO A 29 -5.61 -9.99 9.98
C PRO A 29 -5.42 -9.74 11.48
N GLU A 30 -4.44 -10.42 12.07
CA GLU A 30 -4.10 -10.25 13.47
C GLU A 30 -3.41 -8.89 13.66
N ALA A 31 -3.95 -8.06 14.55
CA ALA A 31 -3.41 -6.73 14.79
C ALA A 31 -2.04 -6.80 15.45
N THR A 32 -1.05 -6.15 14.83
CA THR A 32 0.30 -6.02 15.41
C THR A 32 0.35 -4.98 16.53
N GLY A 33 -0.65 -4.09 16.59
CA GLY A 33 -0.63 -2.90 17.45
C GLY A 33 0.22 -1.75 16.89
N GLU A 34 0.83 -1.92 15.71
CA GLU A 34 1.68 -0.92 15.08
C GLU A 34 0.90 -0.11 14.03
N SER A 35 1.19 1.18 13.95
CA SER A 35 0.63 2.10 12.95
C SER A 35 1.74 2.81 12.18
N PHE A 36 1.53 3.02 10.89
CA PHE A 36 2.50 3.61 9.98
C PHE A 36 1.85 4.68 9.11
N ILE A 37 2.68 5.55 8.55
CA ILE A 37 2.29 6.48 7.49
C ILE A 37 2.87 5.96 6.18
N GLY A 38 2.04 5.90 5.15
CA GLY A 38 2.45 5.46 3.83
C GLY A 38 1.71 6.21 2.74
N CYS A 39 2.03 5.88 1.50
CA CYS A 39 1.41 6.46 0.33
C CYS A 39 0.60 5.39 -0.40
N VAL A 40 -0.62 5.72 -0.81
CA VAL A 40 -1.42 4.80 -1.64
C VAL A 40 -0.66 4.57 -2.95
N LYS A 41 -0.21 3.35 -3.18
CA LYS A 41 0.56 2.95 -4.37
C LYS A 41 -0.35 2.69 -5.56
N SER A 42 -1.46 2.00 -5.29
CA SER A 42 -2.45 1.63 -6.31
C SER A 42 -3.78 1.32 -5.67
N THR A 43 -4.86 1.64 -6.37
CA THR A 43 -6.23 1.29 -6.00
C THR A 43 -6.89 0.50 -7.13
N SER A 44 -7.78 -0.43 -6.78
CA SER A 44 -8.61 -1.17 -7.73
C SER A 44 -10.01 -1.36 -7.13
N SER A 45 -10.94 -1.90 -7.91
CA SER A 45 -12.31 -2.16 -7.45
C SER A 45 -12.41 -3.22 -6.33
N LYS A 46 -11.36 -4.00 -6.08
CA LYS A 46 -11.36 -5.09 -5.08
C LYS A 46 -10.36 -4.89 -3.94
N PHE A 47 -9.22 -4.27 -4.22
CA PHE A 47 -8.12 -4.07 -3.29
C PHE A 47 -7.16 -2.97 -3.73
N GLY A 48 -6.20 -2.62 -2.89
CA GLY A 48 -5.08 -1.77 -3.26
C GLY A 48 -3.85 -2.06 -2.42
N PHE A 49 -2.84 -1.22 -2.58
CA PHE A 49 -1.57 -1.33 -1.87
C PHE A 49 -1.16 0.04 -1.35
N ILE A 50 -0.63 0.07 -0.13
CA ILE A 50 0.03 1.23 0.45
C ILE A 50 1.53 0.94 0.48
N GLU A 51 2.31 1.82 -0.15
CA GLU A 51 3.76 1.81 -0.08
C GLU A 51 4.21 2.45 1.24
N CYS A 52 5.02 1.71 1.99
CA CYS A 52 5.61 2.15 3.24
C CYS A 52 6.91 1.39 3.47
N ASP A 53 8.03 2.11 3.51
CA ASP A 53 9.37 1.51 3.63
C ASP A 53 9.55 0.80 4.98
N ASP A 54 8.98 1.34 6.07
CA ASP A 54 9.02 0.70 7.38
C ASP A 54 8.33 -0.66 7.39
N VAL A 55 7.13 -0.73 6.80
CA VAL A 55 6.38 -1.99 6.67
C VAL A 55 7.11 -2.97 5.77
N LYS A 56 7.68 -2.48 4.67
CA LYS A 56 8.46 -3.31 3.75
C LYS A 56 9.73 -3.85 4.39
N MET A 57 10.40 -3.06 5.21
CA MET A 57 11.60 -3.47 5.95
C MET A 57 11.26 -4.46 7.06
N LYS A 58 10.16 -4.24 7.81
CA LYS A 58 9.74 -5.09 8.92
C LYS A 58 9.11 -6.41 8.47
N TYR A 59 8.22 -6.37 7.48
CA TYR A 59 7.38 -7.50 7.08
C TYR A 59 7.65 -8.01 5.66
N GLY A 60 8.59 -7.38 4.93
CA GLY A 60 9.06 -7.86 3.64
C GLY A 60 8.21 -7.48 2.43
N GLY A 61 7.22 -6.58 2.57
CA GLY A 61 6.39 -6.12 1.45
C GLY A 61 5.54 -4.88 1.75
N ASP A 62 4.97 -4.31 0.70
CA ASP A 62 3.94 -3.25 0.78
C ASP A 62 2.68 -3.74 1.52
N CYS A 63 1.89 -2.83 2.08
CA CYS A 63 0.72 -3.17 2.87
C CYS A 63 -0.50 -3.40 1.98
N PHE A 64 -1.12 -4.58 2.05
CA PHE A 64 -2.36 -4.88 1.33
C PHE A 64 -3.55 -4.17 1.97
N CYS A 65 -4.42 -3.56 1.16
CA CYS A 65 -5.63 -2.88 1.64
C CYS A 65 -6.87 -3.35 0.89
N LEU A 66 -8.01 -3.35 1.56
CA LEU A 66 -9.30 -3.59 0.92
C LEU A 66 -9.75 -2.35 0.14
N ALA A 67 -10.48 -2.54 -0.96
CA ALA A 67 -11.02 -1.41 -1.74
C ALA A 67 -11.90 -0.50 -0.89
N GLU A 68 -12.65 -1.05 0.06
CA GLU A 68 -13.50 -0.30 0.99
C GLU A 68 -12.70 0.64 1.90
N GLN A 69 -11.49 0.24 2.31
CA GLN A 69 -10.59 1.09 3.12
C GLN A 69 -9.91 2.20 2.31
N LEU A 70 -9.79 2.00 1.00
CA LEU A 70 -9.22 2.95 0.06
C LEU A 70 -10.29 3.75 -0.71
N ALA A 71 -11.56 3.60 -0.33
CA ALA A 71 -12.67 4.26 -1.00
C ALA A 71 -12.49 5.79 -0.92
N GLY A 72 -12.46 6.44 -2.09
CA GLY A 72 -12.25 7.89 -2.18
C GLY A 72 -10.79 8.33 -2.09
N LEU A 73 -9.83 7.41 -1.95
CA LEU A 73 -8.39 7.71 -1.97
C LEU A 73 -7.81 7.42 -3.35
N ALA A 74 -6.86 8.26 -3.77
CA ALA A 74 -6.16 8.11 -5.04
C ALA A 74 -4.73 7.60 -4.82
N PRO A 75 -4.12 6.94 -5.81
CA PRO A 75 -2.68 6.70 -5.81
C PRO A 75 -1.93 8.03 -5.63
N GLY A 76 -0.94 8.08 -4.74
CA GLY A 76 -0.24 9.30 -4.35
C GLY A 76 -0.75 9.95 -3.05
N THR A 77 -1.89 9.51 -2.51
CA THR A 77 -2.43 10.06 -1.25
C THR A 77 -1.67 9.52 -0.04
N LEU A 78 -1.22 10.43 0.84
CA LEU A 78 -0.67 10.06 2.14
C LEU A 78 -1.77 9.60 3.09
N VAL A 79 -1.54 8.46 3.71
CA VAL A 79 -2.48 7.79 4.60
C VAL A 79 -1.76 7.27 5.83
N HIS A 80 -2.44 7.35 6.96
CA HIS A 80 -2.07 6.69 8.20
C HIS A 80 -2.87 5.40 8.30
N PHE A 81 -2.21 4.29 8.63
CA PHE A 81 -2.84 2.98 8.69
C PHE A 81 -2.26 2.10 9.80
N GLN A 82 -3.11 1.25 10.37
CA GLN A 82 -2.68 0.17 11.26
C GLN A 82 -2.35 -1.08 10.47
N VAL A 83 -1.25 -1.74 10.78
CA VAL A 83 -0.87 -2.99 10.13
C VAL A 83 -1.29 -4.20 10.96
N GLY A 84 -1.86 -5.19 10.29
CA GLY A 84 -2.07 -6.53 10.80
C GLY A 84 -1.38 -7.56 9.91
N LEU A 85 -1.17 -8.76 10.44
CA LEU A 85 -0.63 -9.89 9.68
C LEU A 85 -1.75 -10.89 9.37
N ASN A 86 -1.86 -11.31 8.10
CA ASN A 86 -2.78 -12.38 7.73
C ASN A 86 -2.25 -13.77 8.17
N ASP A 87 -3.02 -14.83 7.91
CA ASP A 87 -2.62 -16.22 8.24
C ASP A 87 -1.31 -16.68 7.55
N LYS A 88 -0.85 -15.93 6.54
CA LYS A 88 0.40 -16.16 5.81
C LYS A 88 1.54 -15.25 6.28
N GLY A 89 1.34 -14.46 7.34
CA GLY A 89 2.30 -13.49 7.84
C GLY A 89 2.52 -12.29 6.93
N GLN A 90 1.59 -11.98 6.02
CA GLN A 90 1.72 -10.85 5.10
C GLN A 90 1.03 -9.59 5.67
N PRO A 91 1.63 -8.40 5.48
CA PRO A 91 1.10 -7.15 6.02
C PRO A 91 -0.19 -6.74 5.30
N GLN A 92 -1.23 -6.47 6.08
CA GLN A 92 -2.53 -6.01 5.64
C GLN A 92 -3.02 -4.86 6.52
N ALA A 93 -3.58 -3.82 5.92
CA ALA A 93 -4.12 -2.69 6.66
C ALA A 93 -5.43 -3.08 7.36
N LEU A 94 -5.53 -2.70 8.62
CA LEU A 94 -6.71 -2.87 9.45
C LEU A 94 -7.62 -1.64 9.39
N THR A 95 -7.02 -0.47 9.56
CA THR A 95 -7.68 0.83 9.49
C THR A 95 -6.83 1.73 8.60
N VAL A 96 -7.48 2.56 7.79
CA VAL A 96 -6.82 3.54 6.92
C VAL A 96 -7.53 4.87 7.11
N SER A 97 -6.75 5.93 7.33
CA SER A 97 -7.23 7.30 7.47
C SER A 97 -6.34 8.20 6.64
N ALA A 98 -6.91 9.06 5.79
CA ALA A 98 -6.13 10.09 5.12
C ALA A 98 -5.45 10.96 6.19
N THR A 99 -4.12 11.04 6.15
CA THR A 99 -3.42 12.04 6.96
C THR A 99 -3.75 13.36 6.30
N GLY A 100 -4.57 14.18 6.96
CA GLY A 100 -5.16 15.40 6.43
C GLY A 100 -4.12 16.38 5.89
N GLY A 101 -3.66 16.13 4.67
CA GLY A 101 -3.13 17.12 3.76
C GLY A 101 -4.34 17.76 3.12
N MET A 102 -4.80 18.85 3.73
CA MET A 102 -5.30 19.96 2.93
C MET A 102 -4.30 20.15 1.76
N ASP A 103 -4.74 20.40 0.52
CA ASP A 103 -3.90 20.76 -0.63
C ASP A 103 -3.05 19.70 -1.40
N ALA A 104 -3.34 18.40 -1.31
CA ALA A 104 -2.97 17.50 -2.43
C ALA A 104 -3.84 17.82 -3.66
N GLY A 105 -3.53 18.94 -4.32
CA GLY A 105 -4.09 19.35 -5.59
C GLY A 105 -3.96 18.23 -6.62
N PRO A 106 -4.74 18.31 -7.72
CA PRO A 106 -4.68 17.30 -8.78
C PRO A 106 -3.22 17.05 -9.17
N PRO A 107 -2.83 15.81 -9.52
CA PRO A 107 -1.47 15.52 -9.95
C PRO A 107 -1.12 16.55 -11.00
N GLN A 108 -0.16 17.40 -10.66
CA GLN A 108 0.31 18.46 -11.54
C GLN A 108 0.97 17.70 -12.68
N LYS A 109 0.18 17.38 -13.71
CA LYS A 109 0.68 17.04 -15.03
C LYS A 109 1.37 18.31 -15.45
N VAL A 110 2.65 18.44 -15.08
CA VAL A 110 3.53 19.51 -15.50
C VAL A 110 3.33 19.60 -17.01
N GLY A 111 2.64 20.66 -17.41
CA GLY A 111 2.40 20.95 -18.80
C GLY A 111 3.78 20.99 -19.42
N ARG A 112 4.04 20.08 -20.36
CA ARG A 112 5.15 20.26 -21.26
C ARG A 112 4.79 21.50 -22.06
N VAL A 113 5.28 22.65 -21.61
CA VAL A 113 5.35 23.87 -22.41
C VAL A 113 6.20 23.49 -23.63
N ALA A 114 5.53 23.22 -24.73
CA ALA A 114 6.15 23.19 -26.05
C ALA A 114 5.80 24.53 -26.69
N GLN A 115 6.87 25.17 -27.17
CA GLN A 115 6.96 26.51 -27.72
C GLN A 115 6.03 26.73 -28.91
#